data_AF-A0A2E0WN60-F1
#
_entry.id   AF-A0A2E0WN60-F1
#
_cell.length_a   1.000
_cell.length_b   1.000
_cell.length_c   1.000
_cell.angle_alpha   90.00
_cell.angle_beta   90.00
_cell.angle_gamma   90.00
#
_symmetry.space_group_name_H-M   'P 1'
#
loop_
_entity.id
_entity.type
_entity.pdbx_description
1 polymer ?
#
loop_
_entity_poly.entity_id
_entity_poly.type
_entity_poly.pdbx_seq_one_letter_code
_entity_poly.pdbx_strand_id
1 'polypeptide(L)'
;MMSETILLERLAEQLDVHPDEHAGWLREVIALFEADPDAGWQRLNSKRMWGGAGSVANAAMDDNPGMDATLWEMHVRELRSLLIELAEQQKSRGDAYPDIDFWLSAFTCWNQT
;
A
#
# COMPACT_ATOMS: atom_id res chain seq x y z
N MET A 1 15.29 -3.28 10.02
CA MET A 1 14.64 -2.43 9.00
C MET A 1 14.78 -3.14 7.68
N MET A 2 13.66 -3.52 7.05
CA MET A 2 13.67 -3.88 5.62
C MET A 2 14.11 -2.63 4.83
N SER A 3 14.73 -2.80 3.66
CA SER A 3 14.91 -1.66 2.76
C SER A 3 13.55 -1.22 2.22
N GLU A 4 13.41 0.07 1.91
CA GLU A 4 12.19 0.67 1.37
C GLU A 4 11.66 -0.11 0.15
N THR A 5 12.59 -0.53 -0.71
CA THR A 5 12.29 -1.31 -1.92
C THR A 5 11.70 -2.68 -1.61
N ILE A 6 12.20 -3.37 -0.57
CA ILE A 6 11.68 -4.69 -0.18
C ILE A 6 10.22 -4.59 0.29
N LEU A 7 9.88 -3.53 1.03
CA LEU A 7 8.49 -3.28 1.44
C LEU A 7 7.60 -3.03 0.22
N LEU A 8 8.05 -2.24 -0.75
CA LEU A 8 7.29 -1.93 -1.95
C LEU A 8 7.14 -3.15 -2.86
N GLU A 9 8.18 -3.97 -3.00
CA GLU A 9 8.13 -5.25 -3.73
C GLU A 9 7.07 -6.16 -3.10
N ARG A 10 7.08 -6.29 -1.77
CA ARG A 10 6.11 -7.12 -1.06
C ARG A 10 4.68 -6.60 -1.23
N LEU A 11 4.48 -5.29 -1.18
CA LEU A 11 3.18 -4.68 -1.49
C LEU A 11 2.74 -5.00 -2.93
N ALA A 12 3.65 -4.94 -3.90
CA ALA A 12 3.32 -5.22 -5.30
C ALA A 12 2.90 -6.69 -5.49
N GLU A 13 3.59 -7.62 -4.83
CA GLU A 13 3.22 -9.03 -4.79
C GLU A 13 1.83 -9.25 -4.18
N GLN A 14 1.51 -8.56 -3.07
CA GLN A 14 0.18 -8.63 -2.48
C GLN A 14 -0.89 -8.06 -3.43
N LEU A 15 -0.57 -7.03 -4.20
CA LEU A 15 -1.52 -6.42 -5.13
C LEU A 15 -1.78 -7.26 -6.39
N ASP A 16 -0.94 -8.24 -6.73
CA ASP A 16 -1.12 -9.07 -7.94
C ASP A 16 -2.39 -9.93 -7.92
N VAL A 17 -2.94 -10.22 -6.73
CA VAL A 17 -4.18 -10.99 -6.61
C VAL A 17 -5.43 -10.11 -6.73
N HIS A 18 -5.25 -8.79 -6.72
CA HIS A 18 -6.32 -7.82 -6.90
C HIS A 18 -6.54 -7.54 -8.39
N PRO A 19 -7.77 -7.27 -8.84
CA PRO A 19 -8.09 -7.12 -10.26
C PRO A 19 -7.54 -5.83 -10.92
N ASP A 20 -7.04 -4.88 -10.12
CA ASP A 20 -6.65 -3.55 -10.57
C ASP A 20 -5.17 -3.42 -10.98
N GLU A 21 -4.85 -2.38 -11.76
CA GLU A 21 -3.48 -2.06 -12.22
C GLU A 21 -2.54 -1.53 -11.10
N HIS A 22 -2.87 -1.76 -9.84
CA HIS A 22 -2.13 -1.26 -8.69
C HIS A 22 -0.73 -1.90 -8.59
N ALA A 23 -0.63 -3.21 -8.80
CA ALA A 23 0.65 -3.91 -8.77
C ALA A 23 1.62 -3.43 -9.85
N GLY A 24 1.11 -3.23 -11.08
CA GLY A 24 1.90 -2.70 -12.20
C GLY A 24 2.42 -1.29 -11.91
N TRP A 25 1.55 -0.41 -11.41
CA TRP A 25 1.95 0.93 -11.01
C TRP A 25 2.99 0.94 -9.88
N LEU A 26 2.85 0.08 -8.88
CA LEU A 26 3.80 0.06 -7.77
C LEU A 26 5.20 -0.38 -8.23
N ARG A 27 5.27 -1.28 -9.23
CA ARG A 27 6.54 -1.65 -9.88
C ARG A 27 7.19 -0.48 -10.63
N GLU A 28 6.41 0.37 -11.29
CA GLU A 28 6.94 1.62 -11.87
C GLU A 28 7.51 2.55 -10.80
N VAL A 29 6.85 2.63 -9.64
CA VAL A 29 7.33 3.42 -8.50
C VAL A 29 8.62 2.85 -7.93
N ILE A 30 8.74 1.53 -7.82
CA ILE A 30 9.98 0.84 -7.40
C ILE A 30 11.15 1.21 -8.32
N ALA A 31 10.94 1.12 -9.64
CA ALA A 31 11.96 1.53 -10.61
C ALA A 31 12.34 3.01 -10.47
N LEU A 32 11.38 3.87 -10.11
CA LEU A 32 11.64 5.26 -9.78
C LEU A 32 12.50 5.39 -8.52
N PHE A 33 12.21 4.62 -7.47
CA PHE A 33 12.97 4.60 -6.22
C PHE A 33 14.43 4.20 -6.41
N GLU A 34 14.70 3.25 -7.30
CA GLU A 34 16.06 2.81 -7.63
C GLU A 34 16.87 3.91 -8.34
N ALA A 35 16.21 4.73 -9.16
CA ALA A 35 16.84 5.81 -9.90
C ALA A 35 16.95 7.11 -9.08
N ASP A 36 15.88 7.47 -8.38
CA ASP A 36 15.70 8.69 -7.60
C ASP A 36 14.72 8.42 -6.43
N PRO A 37 15.25 8.13 -5.22
CA PRO A 37 14.42 7.86 -4.05
C PRO A 37 13.44 8.98 -3.71
N ASP A 38 13.81 10.25 -3.89
CA ASP A 38 12.94 11.38 -3.54
C ASP A 38 11.76 11.48 -4.51
N ALA A 39 12.01 11.26 -5.82
CA ALA A 39 10.93 11.16 -6.81
C ALA A 39 9.99 9.98 -6.51
N GLY A 40 10.54 8.85 -6.07
CA GLY A 40 9.78 7.71 -5.59
C GLY A 40 8.84 8.06 -4.43
N TRP A 41 9.37 8.70 -3.39
CA TRP A 41 8.58 9.15 -2.24
C TRP A 41 7.51 10.16 -2.63
N GLN A 42 7.83 11.12 -3.50
CA GLN A 42 6.87 12.07 -4.03
C GLN A 42 5.74 11.36 -4.80
N ARG A 43 6.07 10.31 -5.56
CA ARG A 43 5.10 9.54 -6.34
C ARG A 43 4.13 8.77 -5.45
N LEU A 44 4.63 8.19 -4.36
CA LEU A 44 3.81 7.53 -3.34
C LEU A 44 2.96 8.52 -2.52
N ASN A 45 3.42 9.76 -2.38
CA ASN A 45 2.68 10.82 -1.71
C ASN A 45 1.59 11.44 -2.62
N SER A 46 0.62 10.63 -3.05
CA SER A 46 -0.34 11.05 -4.08
C SER A 46 -1.74 10.47 -3.91
N LYS A 47 -2.70 11.08 -4.64
CA LYS A 47 -4.07 10.59 -4.74
C LYS A 47 -4.15 9.13 -5.24
N ARG A 48 -3.24 8.72 -6.13
CA ARG A 48 -3.24 7.32 -6.63
C ARG A 48 -2.90 6.32 -5.53
N MET A 49 -2.07 6.72 -4.57
CA MET A 49 -1.72 5.87 -3.43
C MET A 49 -2.81 5.87 -2.36
N TRP A 50 -3.32 7.05 -1.99
CA TRP A 50 -4.12 7.22 -0.77
C TRP A 50 -5.53 7.79 -0.99
N GLY A 51 -5.88 8.25 -2.19
CA GLY A 51 -7.07 9.07 -2.40
C GLY A 51 -8.26 8.36 -3.04
N GLY A 52 -9.23 7.98 -2.22
CA GLY A 52 -10.56 7.50 -2.65
C GLY A 52 -10.59 6.05 -3.14
N ALA A 53 -11.74 5.65 -3.70
CA ALA A 53 -12.06 4.26 -4.04
C ALA A 53 -11.20 3.63 -5.15
N GLY A 54 -10.44 4.42 -5.91
CA GLY A 54 -9.52 3.92 -6.94
C GLY A 54 -8.05 4.01 -6.53
N SER A 55 -7.77 4.12 -5.23
CA SER A 55 -6.41 4.22 -4.71
C SER A 55 -5.86 2.86 -4.29
N VAL A 56 -4.53 2.72 -4.28
CA VAL A 56 -3.87 1.50 -3.81
C VAL A 56 -4.29 1.15 -2.37
N ALA A 57 -4.46 2.14 -1.50
CA ALA A 57 -4.94 1.93 -0.15
C ALA A 57 -6.33 1.26 -0.11
N ASN A 58 -7.21 1.58 -1.07
CA ASN A 58 -8.55 1.01 -1.11
C ASN A 58 -8.57 -0.48 -1.49
N ALA A 59 -7.53 -1.00 -2.17
CA ALA A 59 -7.45 -2.41 -2.55
C ALA A 59 -7.55 -3.35 -1.34
N ALA A 60 -7.12 -2.89 -0.14
CA ALA A 60 -7.27 -3.64 1.11
C ALA A 60 -8.73 -3.82 1.60
N MET A 61 -9.70 -3.28 0.86
CA MET A 61 -11.13 -3.44 1.07
C MET A 61 -11.82 -4.26 -0.03
N ASP A 62 -11.07 -4.77 -1.01
CA ASP A 62 -11.65 -5.52 -2.12
C ASP A 62 -12.35 -6.80 -1.64
N ASP A 63 -13.30 -7.26 -2.45
CA ASP A 63 -13.94 -8.54 -2.25
C ASP A 63 -12.97 -9.69 -2.56
N ASN A 64 -13.14 -10.83 -1.87
CA ASN A 64 -12.36 -12.03 -2.14
C ASN A 64 -12.54 -12.48 -3.61
N PRO A 65 -11.48 -12.55 -4.42
CA PRO A 65 -11.56 -12.90 -5.85
C PRO A 65 -11.84 -14.39 -6.11
N GLY A 66 -12.19 -15.17 -5.08
CA GLY A 66 -12.44 -16.61 -5.17
C GLY A 66 -11.36 -17.48 -4.52
N MET A 67 -10.48 -16.88 -3.72
CA MET A 67 -9.51 -17.57 -2.87
C MET A 67 -10.20 -18.25 -1.69
N ASP A 68 -9.51 -19.20 -1.06
CA ASP A 68 -9.92 -19.71 0.25
C ASP A 68 -10.10 -18.55 1.25
N ALA A 69 -11.15 -18.61 2.08
CA ALA A 69 -11.51 -17.50 2.97
C ALA A 69 -10.43 -17.20 4.01
N THR A 70 -9.79 -18.22 4.57
CA THR A 70 -8.71 -18.05 5.55
C THR A 70 -7.47 -17.49 4.86
N LEU A 71 -7.13 -17.96 3.66
CA LEU A 71 -6.02 -17.40 2.89
C LEU A 71 -6.27 -15.93 2.51
N TRP A 72 -7.50 -15.58 2.14
CA TRP A 72 -7.88 -14.19 1.83
C TRP A 72 -7.78 -13.29 3.05
N GLU A 73 -8.25 -13.74 4.21
CA GLU A 73 -8.14 -12.99 5.46
C GLU A 73 -6.67 -12.73 5.83
N MET A 74 -5.81 -13.75 5.72
CA MET A 74 -4.37 -13.62 5.94
C MET A 74 -3.73 -12.63 4.96
N HIS A 75 -4.08 -12.73 3.68
CA HIS A 75 -3.61 -11.85 2.62
C HIS A 75 -3.96 -10.38 2.89
N VAL A 76 -5.23 -10.09 3.15
CA VAL A 76 -5.70 -8.73 3.40
C VAL A 76 -5.06 -8.15 4.68
N ARG A 77 -4.86 -8.97 5.73
CA ARG A 77 -4.18 -8.55 6.95
C ARG A 77 -2.71 -8.19 6.69
N GLU A 78 -2.03 -8.97 5.86
CA GLU A 78 -0.64 -8.69 5.45
C GLU A 78 -0.58 -7.39 4.63
N LEU A 79 -1.43 -7.24 3.61
CA LEU A 79 -1.52 -6.03 2.79
C LEU A 79 -1.71 -4.78 3.66
N ARG A 80 -2.66 -4.81 4.61
CA ARG A 80 -2.90 -3.71 5.55
C ARG A 80 -1.69 -3.42 6.43
N SER A 81 -0.97 -4.44 6.88
CA SER A 81 0.23 -4.25 7.73
C SER A 81 1.34 -3.54 6.95
N LEU A 82 1.55 -3.91 5.70
CA LEU A 82 2.53 -3.25 4.82
C LEU A 82 2.12 -1.81 4.51
N LEU A 83 0.83 -1.55 4.29
CA LEU A 83 0.31 -0.20 4.07
C LEU A 83 0.44 0.69 5.32
N ILE A 84 0.28 0.15 6.52
CA ILE A 84 0.55 0.85 7.79
C ILE A 84 2.02 1.26 7.85
N GLU A 85 2.94 0.33 7.64
CA GLU A 85 4.38 0.61 7.69
C GLU A 85 4.77 1.68 6.65
N LEU A 86 4.25 1.59 5.43
CA LEU A 86 4.49 2.60 4.40
C LEU A 86 3.94 3.98 4.79
N ALA A 87 2.74 4.03 5.38
CA ALA A 87 2.11 5.27 5.82
C ALA A 87 2.94 5.94 6.93
N GLU A 88 3.43 5.17 7.90
CA GLU A 88 4.33 5.66 8.95
C GLU A 88 5.62 6.22 8.37
N GLN A 89 6.23 5.55 7.40
CA GLN A 89 7.43 6.03 6.73
C GLN A 89 7.17 7.35 5.98
N GLN A 90 6.07 7.47 5.24
CA GLN A 90 5.71 8.74 4.58
C GLN A 90 5.48 9.87 5.58
N LYS A 91 4.73 9.61 6.65
CA LYS A 91 4.45 10.61 7.68
C LYS A 91 5.73 11.10 8.36
N SER A 92 6.70 10.22 8.59
CA SER A 92 7.98 10.58 9.19
C SER A 92 8.80 11.56 8.34
N ARG A 93 8.55 11.60 7.03
CA ARG A 93 9.22 12.49 6.06
C ARG A 93 8.59 13.89 5.97
N GLY A 94 7.37 14.05 6.47
CA GLY A 94 6.61 15.32 6.41
C GLY A 94 5.82 15.50 5.11
N ASP A 95 4.86 16.45 5.15
CA ASP A 95 3.96 16.81 4.04
C ASP A 95 3.22 15.63 3.38
N ALA A 96 2.69 14.73 4.21
CA ALA A 96 1.99 13.54 3.73
C ALA A 96 0.60 13.87 3.14
N TYR A 97 0.16 13.06 2.19
CA TYR A 97 -1.09 13.24 1.47
C TYR A 97 -2.27 13.24 2.45
N PRO A 98 -3.26 14.16 2.32
CA PRO A 98 -4.25 14.41 3.36
C PRO A 98 -5.02 13.17 3.85
N ASP A 99 -5.28 12.21 2.95
CA ASP A 99 -6.07 11.02 3.27
C ASP A 99 -5.28 9.92 4.01
N ILE A 100 -3.96 10.08 4.19
CA ILE A 100 -3.10 9.05 4.80
C ILE A 100 -3.48 8.75 6.25
N ASP A 101 -3.92 9.77 7.00
CA ASP A 101 -4.31 9.63 8.40
C ASP A 101 -5.59 8.80 8.56
N PHE A 102 -6.52 8.96 7.61
CA PHE A 102 -7.73 8.15 7.55
C PHE A 102 -7.37 6.68 7.36
N TRP A 103 -6.54 6.36 6.37
CA TRP A 103 -6.15 4.98 6.05
C TRP A 103 -5.33 4.33 7.16
N LEU A 104 -4.34 5.03 7.71
CA LEU A 104 -3.54 4.52 8.82
C LEU A 104 -4.41 4.13 10.03
N SER A 105 -5.37 4.99 10.37
CA SER A 105 -6.32 4.72 11.46
C SER A 105 -7.22 3.51 11.14
N ALA A 106 -7.75 3.46 9.91
CA ALA A 106 -8.63 2.39 9.46
C ALA A 106 -7.92 1.02 9.46
N PHE A 107 -6.76 0.92 8.82
CA PHE A 107 -5.98 -0.33 8.76
C PHE A 107 -5.57 -0.82 10.15
N THR A 108 -5.14 0.09 11.03
CA THR A 108 -4.77 -0.26 12.40
C THR A 108 -5.96 -0.86 13.15
N CYS A 109 -7.15 -0.27 13.01
CA CYS A 109 -8.37 -0.80 13.62
C CYS A 109 -8.75 -2.16 13.03
N TRP A 110 -8.80 -2.29 11.71
CA TRP A 110 -9.20 -3.52 11.03
C TRP A 110 -8.26 -4.70 11.30
N ASN A 111 -6.96 -4.46 11.49
CA ASN A 111 -5.99 -5.53 11.77
C ASN A 111 -5.94 -5.98 13.24
N GLN A 112 -6.63 -5.24 14.13
CA GLN A 112 -6.80 -5.60 15.54
C GLN A 112 -8.06 -6.42 15.80
N THR A 113 -9.00 -6.41 14.85
CA THR A 113 -10.28 -7.11 14.94
C THR A 113 -10.17 -8.49 14.32
#